data_AF-A0A966TTL6-F1
#
_entry.id   AF-A0A966TTL6-F1
#
_cell.length_a   1.000
_cell.length_b   1.000
_cell.length_c   1.000
_cell.angle_alpha   90.00
_cell.angle_beta   90.00
_cell.angle_gamma   90.00
#
_symmetry.space_group_name_H-M   'P 1'
#
loop_
_entity.id
_entity.type
_entity.pdbx_description
1 polymer ?
#
loop_
_entity_poly.entity_id
_entity_poly.type
_entity_poly.pdbx_seq_one_letter_code
_entity_poly.pdbx_strand_id
1 'polypeptide(L)' 'TVHFVTEDLDGGPIIIQGKTSIVPSDTEGTLAQKVHAVEHEIYPKAIAWFATGRLRLEDGFARVDED' A
#
# COMPACT_ATOMS: atom_id res chain seq x y z
N THR A 1 2.82 0.26 -3.01
CA THR A 1 1.55 -0.49 -2.86
C THR A 1 1.66 -1.38 -1.65
N VAL A 2 0.57 -1.67 -0.95
CA VAL A 2 0.50 -2.74 0.06
C VAL A 2 -0.50 -3.77 -0.44
N HIS A 3 -0.15 -5.06 -0.39
CA HIS A 3 -0.97 -6.16 -0.85
C HIS A 3 -0.76 -7.40 0.03
N PHE A 4 -1.68 -8.36 -0.05
CA PHE A 4 -1.46 -9.69 0.54
C PHE A 4 -0.44 -10.47 -0.29
N VAL A 5 0.36 -11.32 0.36
CA VAL A 5 1.33 -12.18 -0.33
C VAL A 5 0.63 -13.40 -0.92
N THR A 6 1.01 -13.76 -2.14
CA THR A 6 0.57 -14.94 -2.89
C THR A 6 1.78 -15.65 -3.50
N GLU A 7 1.57 -16.76 -4.22
CA GLU A 7 2.65 -17.44 -4.97
C GLU A 7 3.19 -16.57 -6.12
N ASP A 8 2.34 -15.71 -6.69
CA ASP A 8 2.75 -14.73 -7.70
C ASP A 8 3.58 -13.60 -7.09
N LEU A 9 4.75 -13.32 -7.69
CA LEU A 9 5.63 -12.22 -7.30
C LEU A 9 4.89 -10.87 -7.44
N ASP A 10 4.77 -10.15 -6.32
CA ASP A 10 4.10 -8.85 -6.20
C ASP A 10 2.68 -8.82 -6.82
N GLY A 11 2.02 -9.98 -6.91
CA GLY A 11 0.76 -10.18 -7.65
C GLY A 11 -0.49 -10.32 -6.80
N GLY A 12 -0.36 -10.28 -5.48
CA GLY A 12 -1.49 -10.56 -4.59
C GLY A 12 -2.49 -9.41 -4.46
N PRO A 13 -3.65 -9.65 -3.81
CA PRO A 13 -4.73 -8.68 -3.73
C PRO A 13 -4.31 -7.38 -3.06
N ILE A 14 -4.51 -6.27 -3.77
CA ILE A 14 -4.12 -4.92 -3.35
C ILE A 14 -4.99 -4.44 -2.19
N ILE A 15 -4.36 -4.00 -1.10
CA ILE A 15 -5.01 -3.44 0.09
C ILE A 15 -5.14 -1.92 -0.04
N ILE A 16 -4.03 -1.24 -0.35
CA ILE A 16 -3.97 0.21 -0.47
C ILE A 16 -2.83 0.62 -1.42
N GLN A 17 -3.08 1.68 -2.19
CA GLN A 17 -2.09 2.32 -3.03
C GLN A 17 -1.97 3.78 -2.64
N GLY A 18 -0.72 4.23 -2.50
CA GLY A 18 -0.40 5.64 -2.39
C GLY A 18 0.12 6.16 -3.73
N LYS A 19 0.11 7.49 -3.89
CA LYS A 19 0.63 8.18 -5.08
C LYS A 19 1.39 9.42 -4.66
N THR A 20 2.39 9.80 -5.44
CA THR A 20 3.12 11.06 -5.30
C THR A 20 3.23 11.76 -6.64
N SER A 21 3.32 13.09 -6.64
CA SER A 21 3.59 13.88 -7.84
C SER A 21 5.08 13.85 -8.17
N ILE A 22 5.36 13.89 -9.48
CA ILE A 22 6.70 14.05 -10.04
C ILE A 22 6.79 15.43 -10.68
N VAL A 23 7.91 16.12 -10.48
CA VAL A 23 8.23 17.42 -11.10
C VAL A 23 9.55 17.34 -11.88
N PRO A 24 9.80 18.22 -12.87
CA PRO A 24 11.00 18.13 -13.71
C PRO A 24 12.34 18.21 -12.97
N SER A 25 12.35 18.78 -11.75
CA SER A 25 13.54 18.89 -10.91
C SER A 25 13.77 17.68 -10.01
N ASP A 26 12.89 16.67 -10.01
CA ASP A 26 13.10 15.48 -9.21
C ASP A 26 14.31 14.70 -9.73
N THR A 27 15.22 14.40 -8.81
CA THR A 27 16.27 13.40 -8.99
C THR A 27 15.80 12.05 -8.47
N GLU A 28 16.53 10.98 -8.80
CA GLU A 28 16.32 9.64 -8.25
C GLU A 28 16.23 9.67 -6.71
N GLY A 29 17.12 10.40 -6.05
CA GLY A 29 17.14 10.54 -4.59
C GLY A 29 15.90 11.24 -4.03
N THR A 30 15.46 12.33 -4.66
CA THR A 30 14.23 13.02 -4.21
C THR A 30 12.97 12.20 -4.49
N LEU A 31 12.95 11.45 -5.60
CA LEU A 31 11.82 10.58 -5.92
C LEU A 31 11.74 9.39 -4.94
N ALA A 32 12.88 8.80 -4.58
CA ALA A 32 12.94 7.75 -3.56
C ALA A 32 12.43 8.24 -2.20
N GLN A 33 12.80 9.46 -1.78
CA GLN A 33 12.29 10.06 -0.55
C GLN A 33 10.77 10.26 -0.59
N LYS A 34 10.22 10.71 -1.72
CA LYS A 34 8.76 10.84 -1.90
C LYS A 34 8.06 9.48 -1.82
N VAL A 35 8.62 8.45 -2.46
CA VAL A 35 8.09 7.08 -2.39
C VAL A 35 8.13 6.55 -0.96
N HIS A 36 9.25 6.68 -0.25
CA HIS A 36 9.36 6.27 1.15
C HIS A 36 8.38 7.00 2.08
N ALA A 37 8.15 8.30 1.85
CA ALA A 37 7.14 9.03 2.60
C ALA A 37 5.74 8.44 2.40
N VAL A 38 5.39 8.08 1.15
CA VAL A 38 4.13 7.40 0.83
C VAL A 38 4.06 6.01 1.47
N GLU A 39 5.15 5.23 1.43
CA GLU A 39 5.21 3.90 2.06
C GLU A 39 4.99 3.96 3.58
N HIS A 40 5.64 4.92 4.25
CA HIS A 40 5.47 5.16 5.68
C HIS A 40 4.06 5.62 6.06
N GLU A 41 3.27 6.17 5.12
CA GLU A 41 1.87 6.48 5.33
C GLU A 41 0.99 5.24 5.18
N ILE A 42 1.09 4.55 4.05
CA ILE A 42 0.13 3.51 3.69
C ILE A 42 0.40 2.16 4.36
N TYR A 43 1.66 1.85 4.68
CA TYR A 43 2.02 0.56 5.28
C TYR A 43 1.50 0.40 6.71
N PRO A 44 1.75 1.34 7.66
CA PRO A 44 1.20 1.24 9.00
C PRO A 44 -0.34 1.25 9.02
N LYS A 45 -0.99 1.97 8.08
CA LYS A 45 -2.45 2.01 7.96
C LYS A 45 -3.03 0.63 7.59
N ALA A 46 -2.41 -0.06 6.63
CA ALA A 46 -2.80 -1.43 6.28
C ALA A 46 -2.64 -2.39 7.48
N ILE A 47 -1.54 -2.28 8.23
CA ILE A 47 -1.32 -3.07 9.45
C ILE A 47 -2.38 -2.77 10.51
N ALA A 48 -2.72 -1.50 10.73
CA ALA A 48 -3.73 -1.10 11.70
C ALA A 48 -5.11 -1.66 11.34
N TRP A 49 -5.52 -1.58 10.07
CA TRP A 49 -6.77 -2.19 9.62
C TRP A 49 -6.79 -3.71 9.81
N PHE A 50 -5.68 -4.38 9.52
CA PHE A 50 -5.58 -5.82 9.73
C PHE A 50 -5.67 -6.18 11.21
N ALA A 51 -4.91 -5.50 12.08
CA ALA A 51 -4.88 -5.74 13.51
C ALA A 51 -6.22 -5.46 14.20
N THR A 52 -7.04 -4.58 13.64
CA THR A 52 -8.37 -4.23 14.16
C THR A 52 -9.51 -5.02 13.52
N GLY A 53 -9.21 -5.97 12.61
CA GLY A 53 -10.20 -6.81 11.95
C GLY A 53 -11.02 -6.11 10.85
N ARG A 54 -10.62 -4.88 10.50
CA ARG A 54 -11.22 -4.04 9.45
C ARG A 54 -10.81 -4.45 8.03
N LEU A 55 -9.60 -5.00 7.90
CA LEU A 55 -9.08 -5.55 6.65
C LEU A 55 -9.11 -7.08 6.68
N ARG A 56 -9.69 -7.70 5.65
CA ARG A 56 -9.77 -9.15 5.47
C ARG A 56 -9.43 -9.55 4.04
N LEU A 57 -8.92 -10.76 3.88
CA LEU A 57 -8.80 -11.42 2.60
C LEU A 57 -10.02 -12.33 2.42
N GLU A 58 -10.91 -11.99 1.48
CA GLU A 58 -12.17 -12.71 1.22
C GLU A 58 -12.33 -12.92 -0.28
N ASP A 59 -12.58 -14.16 -0.70
CA ASP A 59 -12.75 -14.57 -2.10
C ASP A 59 -11.61 -14.13 -3.05
N GLY A 60 -10.38 -14.04 -2.52
CA GLY A 60 -9.22 -13.56 -3.29
C GLY A 60 -9.16 -12.04 -3.43
N PHE A 61 -9.95 -11.28 -2.67
CA PHE A 61 -9.93 -9.82 -2.64
C PHE A 61 -9.59 -9.29 -1.26
N ALA A 62 -8.84 -8.19 -1.20
CA ALA A 62 -8.70 -7.42 0.03
C ALA A 62 -9.98 -6.62 0.25
N ARG A 63 -10.71 -6.92 1.33
CA ARG A 63 -11.90 -6.19 1.78
C ARG A 63 -11.53 -5.33 2.97
N VAL A 64 -11.67 -4.03 2.83
CA VAL A 64 -11.68 -3.09 3.95
C VAL A 64 -13.13 -2.75 4.21
N ASP A 65 -13.55 -2.77 5.47
CA ASP A 65 -14.89 -2.33 5.84
C ASP A 65 -15.21 -0.92 5.34
N GLU A 66 -16.45 -0.71 4.95
CA GLU A 66 -17.00 0.62 4.69
C GLU A 66 -17.19 1.27 6.06
N ASP A 67 -16.39 2.29 6.40
CA ASP A 67 -16.67 3.14 7.57
C ASP A 67 -18.09 3.74 7.50
#